data_AF-A0A972XWT4-F1
#
_entry.id   AF-A0A972XWT4-F1
#
_cell.length_a   1.000
_cell.length_b   1.000
_cell.length_c   1.000
_cell.angle_alpha   90.00
_cell.angle_beta   90.00
_cell.angle_gamma   90.00
#
_symmetry.space_group_name_H-M   'P 1'
#
loop_
_entity.id
_entity.type
_entity.pdbx_description
1 polymer ?
#
loop_
_entity_poly.entity_id
_entity_poly.type
_entity_poly.pdbx_seq_one_letter_code
_entity_poly.pdbx_strand_id
1 'polypeptide(L)'
;MIKIGIDLDGGDFNATHNIKAVEDYLSKSINKDVKVYGYTKDDITFKHNNFILVKCVDYISDDDTIISFRRKKESSMVKMINDLKEGIIDSGISAGNSGVLMASSSLILGTWKKNIRAAFAPMLRNVVTNEKMIILDAGANIENSVDDLVTYASIGSSVIRKYAKQAPKVGLINNGTEDKKGTEIHKEVNKRLREDKNINFIGNIEPRELIASDANVIVTDGWSGNMVVKSYEGMGRQITNEVKKGLSSGFLSKFAALLIKEKLKKIFSKFDYREYGASLILGVNGIVLKAHGESDLFTLNNALNFAFELSKSDFIKK
;
A
#
# COMPACT_ATOMS: atom_id res chain seq x y z
N MET A 1 -8.85 -5.59 -21.13
CA MET A 1 -7.93 -6.44 -20.35
C MET A 1 -7.13 -5.53 -19.44
N ILE A 2 -6.99 -5.87 -18.15
CA ILE A 2 -6.23 -5.05 -17.20
C ILE A 2 -4.75 -5.36 -17.33
N LYS A 3 -3.93 -4.32 -17.45
CA LYS A 3 -2.48 -4.37 -17.62
C LYS A 3 -1.79 -3.84 -16.37
N ILE A 4 -1.03 -4.69 -15.71
CA ILE A 4 -0.29 -4.33 -14.49
C ILE A 4 1.18 -4.18 -14.82
N GLY A 5 1.77 -3.04 -14.49
CA GLY A 5 3.20 -2.77 -14.55
C GLY A 5 3.90 -3.21 -13.27
N ILE A 6 5.06 -3.83 -13.39
CA ILE A 6 5.96 -4.10 -12.25
C ILE A 6 7.40 -3.75 -12.60
N ASP A 7 8.04 -2.99 -11.72
CA ASP A 7 9.47 -2.69 -11.72
C ASP A 7 10.25 -3.88 -11.13
N LEU A 8 11.03 -4.58 -11.96
CA LEU A 8 11.82 -5.75 -11.56
C LEU A 8 13.08 -5.42 -10.79
N ASP A 9 13.63 -4.22 -10.93
CA ASP A 9 14.93 -3.85 -10.35
C ASP A 9 14.79 -3.17 -8.99
N GLY A 10 13.54 -2.94 -8.56
CA GLY A 10 13.24 -2.43 -7.24
C GLY A 10 13.19 -3.52 -6.17
N GLY A 11 13.70 -3.18 -4.98
CA GLY A 11 13.67 -4.00 -3.78
C GLY A 11 15.02 -4.64 -3.45
N ASP A 12 15.07 -5.31 -2.30
CA ASP A 12 16.34 -5.83 -1.75
C ASP A 12 16.73 -7.17 -2.41
N PHE A 13 15.77 -7.79 -3.10
CA PHE A 13 15.96 -9.01 -3.88
C PHE A 13 16.28 -8.68 -5.35
N ASN A 14 16.94 -9.61 -6.04
CA ASN A 14 17.26 -9.46 -7.45
C ASN A 14 16.02 -9.61 -8.37
N ALA A 15 16.16 -9.20 -9.63
CA ALA A 15 15.10 -9.30 -10.64
C ALA A 15 14.51 -10.72 -10.76
N THR A 16 15.33 -11.77 -10.59
CA THR A 16 14.88 -13.18 -10.61
C THR A 16 13.81 -13.48 -9.56
N HIS A 17 13.89 -12.87 -8.37
CA HIS A 17 12.84 -13.02 -7.35
C HIS A 17 11.53 -12.38 -7.79
N ASN A 18 11.58 -11.16 -8.34
CA ASN A 18 10.41 -10.44 -8.83
C ASN A 18 9.77 -11.15 -10.03
N ILE A 19 10.58 -11.72 -10.93
CA ILE A 19 10.12 -12.56 -12.05
C ILE A 19 9.37 -13.79 -11.53
N LYS A 20 9.93 -14.51 -10.54
CA LYS A 20 9.24 -15.67 -9.95
C LYS A 20 7.89 -15.30 -9.34
N ALA A 21 7.77 -14.12 -8.71
CA ALA A 21 6.49 -13.65 -8.20
C ALA A 21 5.48 -13.40 -9.32
N VAL A 22 5.92 -12.81 -10.44
CA VAL A 22 5.08 -12.61 -11.63
C VAL A 22 4.67 -13.95 -12.25
N GLU A 23 5.58 -14.92 -12.38
CA GLU A 23 5.27 -16.25 -12.91
C GLU A 23 4.26 -16.99 -12.03
N ASP A 24 4.46 -16.97 -10.71
CA ASP A 24 3.54 -17.58 -9.75
C ASP A 24 2.15 -16.90 -9.82
N TYR A 25 2.10 -15.58 -9.97
CA TYR A 25 0.87 -14.82 -10.15
C TYR A 25 0.12 -15.21 -11.44
N LEU A 26 0.84 -15.26 -12.57
CA LEU A 26 0.28 -15.60 -13.87
C LEU A 26 -0.20 -17.06 -13.91
N SER A 27 0.50 -17.98 -13.26
CA SER A 27 0.11 -19.40 -13.21
C SER A 27 -1.25 -19.64 -12.55
N LYS A 28 -1.70 -18.69 -11.71
CA LYS A 28 -2.95 -18.77 -10.94
C LYS A 28 -4.11 -18.01 -11.59
N SER A 29 -3.95 -17.41 -12.78
CA SER A 29 -4.95 -16.49 -13.32
C SER A 29 -5.02 -16.48 -14.86
N ILE A 30 -6.22 -16.72 -15.41
CA ILE A 30 -6.44 -16.89 -16.87
C ILE A 30 -6.72 -15.57 -17.61
N ASN A 31 -7.07 -14.47 -16.92
CA ASN A 31 -7.51 -13.20 -17.54
C ASN A 31 -6.69 -11.97 -17.11
N LYS A 32 -5.36 -12.08 -17.08
CA LYS A 32 -4.49 -10.99 -16.61
C LYS A 32 -3.31 -10.80 -17.56
N ASP A 33 -3.10 -9.58 -18.03
CA ASP A 33 -1.89 -9.17 -18.74
C ASP A 33 -0.96 -8.46 -17.76
N VAL A 34 0.27 -8.96 -17.62
CA VAL A 34 1.29 -8.31 -16.80
C VAL A 34 2.38 -7.78 -17.70
N LYS A 35 2.63 -6.47 -17.62
CA LYS A 35 3.74 -5.81 -18.29
C LYS A 35 4.87 -5.64 -17.27
N VAL A 36 6.04 -6.11 -17.63
CA VAL A 36 7.17 -6.24 -16.72
C VAL A 36 8.29 -5.33 -17.19
N TYR A 37 8.76 -4.44 -16.32
CA TYR A 37 9.77 -3.43 -16.61
C TYR A 37 11.06 -3.82 -15.91
N GLY A 38 12.11 -4.08 -16.68
CA GLY A 38 13.38 -4.51 -16.12
C GLY A 38 14.57 -3.92 -16.86
N TYR A 39 15.58 -3.52 -16.10
CA TYR A 39 16.93 -3.29 -16.56
C TYR A 39 17.56 -4.64 -16.86
N THR A 40 17.78 -4.92 -18.13
CA THR A 40 18.29 -6.24 -18.54
C THR A 40 19.66 -6.07 -19.17
N LYS A 41 20.72 -6.35 -18.40
CA LYS A 41 22.02 -6.70 -19.01
C LYS A 41 22.03 -8.16 -19.49
N ASP A 42 21.26 -9.03 -18.85
CA ASP A 42 21.19 -10.48 -19.12
C ASP A 42 19.88 -10.89 -19.79
N ASP A 43 19.88 -12.05 -20.46
CA ASP A 43 18.69 -12.66 -21.05
C ASP A 43 17.72 -13.14 -19.95
N ILE A 44 16.72 -12.32 -19.64
CA ILE A 44 15.63 -12.73 -18.76
C ILE A 44 14.79 -13.80 -19.45
N THR A 45 14.78 -15.01 -18.88
CA THR A 45 13.90 -16.10 -19.32
C THR A 45 12.66 -16.15 -18.45
N PHE A 46 11.50 -15.94 -19.05
CA PHE A 46 10.20 -16.23 -18.44
C PHE A 46 9.67 -17.56 -18.96
N LYS A 47 9.10 -18.37 -18.08
CA LYS A 47 8.46 -19.65 -18.42
C LYS A 47 7.04 -19.49 -18.92
N HIS A 48 6.42 -18.35 -18.66
CA HIS A 48 5.04 -18.05 -19.02
C HIS A 48 4.99 -17.13 -20.25
N ASN A 49 3.99 -17.25 -21.13
CA ASN A 49 3.92 -16.43 -22.35
C ASN A 49 3.08 -15.15 -22.21
N ASN A 50 2.28 -15.03 -21.13
CA ASN A 50 1.38 -13.90 -20.92
C ASN A 50 2.04 -12.74 -20.15
N PHE A 51 3.20 -12.29 -20.61
CA PHE A 51 3.84 -11.09 -20.09
C PHE A 51 4.49 -10.30 -21.23
N ILE A 52 4.71 -9.01 -21.02
CA ILE A 52 5.45 -8.15 -21.96
C ILE A 52 6.66 -7.58 -21.21
N LEU A 53 7.88 -7.96 -21.63
CA LEU A 53 9.10 -7.36 -21.10
C LEU A 53 9.38 -6.01 -21.79
N VAL A 54 9.48 -4.95 -21.00
CA VAL A 54 10.06 -3.67 -21.41
C VAL A 54 11.51 -3.63 -20.97
N LYS A 55 12.42 -3.71 -21.95
CA LYS A 55 13.84 -3.52 -21.71
C LYS A 55 14.12 -2.07 -21.32
N CYS A 56 14.78 -1.90 -20.19
CA CYS A 56 15.23 -0.63 -19.65
C CYS A 56 16.76 -0.58 -19.71
N VAL A 57 17.34 0.61 -19.85
CA VAL A 57 18.81 0.79 -19.93
C VAL A 57 19.42 1.39 -18.66
N ASP A 58 18.59 1.60 -17.63
CA ASP A 58 19.01 2.02 -16.29
C ASP A 58 18.05 1.45 -15.23
N TYR A 59 18.37 1.65 -13.95
CA TYR A 59 17.50 1.37 -12.81
C TYR A 59 17.72 2.41 -11.69
N ILE A 60 16.76 2.51 -10.77
CA ILE A 60 16.88 3.36 -9.56
C ILE A 60 17.46 2.51 -8.43
N SER A 61 18.60 2.90 -7.88
CA SER A 61 19.21 2.25 -6.71
C SER A 61 18.70 2.83 -5.40
N ASP A 62 19.00 2.19 -4.26
CA ASP A 62 18.60 2.74 -2.95
C ASP A 62 19.31 4.04 -2.59
N ASP A 63 20.57 4.21 -3.03
CA ASP A 63 21.34 5.45 -2.85
C ASP A 63 20.87 6.61 -3.75
N ASP A 64 19.94 6.35 -4.68
CA ASP A 64 19.42 7.41 -5.54
C ASP A 64 18.56 8.40 -4.74
N THR A 65 18.68 9.67 -5.10
CA THR A 65 17.89 10.75 -4.49
C THR A 65 16.62 10.99 -5.27
N ILE A 66 15.67 11.72 -4.68
CA ILE A 66 14.41 12.11 -5.32
C ILE A 66 14.57 12.86 -6.65
N ILE A 67 15.75 13.36 -7.00
CA ILE A 67 16.01 14.03 -8.28
C ILE A 67 16.44 13.03 -9.37
N SER A 68 16.91 11.84 -8.99
CA SER A 68 17.45 10.84 -9.92
C SER A 68 16.44 10.43 -11.00
N PHE A 69 15.14 10.42 -10.73
CA PHE A 69 14.13 10.12 -11.76
C PHE A 69 14.18 11.06 -12.97
N ARG A 70 14.64 12.31 -12.81
CA ARG A 70 14.77 13.27 -13.91
C ARG A 70 15.94 12.95 -14.84
N ARG A 71 17.00 12.33 -14.30
CA ARG A 71 18.21 11.95 -15.04
C ARG A 71 18.06 10.55 -15.63
N LYS A 72 17.57 9.61 -14.83
CA LYS A 72 17.40 8.19 -15.17
C LYS A 72 16.04 7.91 -15.84
N LYS A 73 15.74 8.65 -16.92
CA LYS A 73 14.43 8.58 -17.60
C LYS A 73 14.12 7.20 -18.18
N GLU A 74 15.16 6.47 -18.56
CA GLU A 74 15.08 5.11 -19.09
C GLU A 74 15.20 4.03 -18.01
N SER A 75 15.08 4.39 -16.73
CA SER A 75 15.02 3.41 -15.65
C SER A 75 13.72 2.62 -15.64
N SER A 76 13.76 1.36 -15.18
CA SER A 76 12.59 0.49 -15.00
C SER A 76 11.42 1.20 -14.31
N MET A 77 11.67 1.81 -13.16
CA MET A 77 10.69 2.57 -12.39
C MET A 77 10.11 3.74 -13.19
N VAL A 78 10.94 4.58 -13.81
CA VAL A 78 10.47 5.79 -14.51
C VAL A 78 9.72 5.43 -15.79
N LYS A 79 10.15 4.41 -16.54
CA LYS A 79 9.43 3.91 -17.71
C LYS A 79 8.08 3.32 -17.33
N MET A 80 7.99 2.58 -16.23
CA MET A 80 6.71 2.10 -15.70
C MET A 80 5.76 3.27 -15.41
N ILE A 81 6.23 4.32 -14.73
CA ILE A 81 5.40 5.49 -14.41
C ILE A 81 4.99 6.27 -15.68
N ASN A 82 5.86 6.39 -16.68
CA ASN A 82 5.49 7.01 -17.96
C ASN A 82 4.45 6.18 -18.72
N ASP A 83 4.60 4.86 -18.77
CA ASP A 83 3.61 3.99 -19.40
C ASP A 83 2.25 4.06 -18.69
N LEU A 84 2.24 4.25 -17.36
CA LEU A 84 1.01 4.50 -16.61
C LEU A 84 0.38 5.85 -17.00
N LYS A 85 1.19 6.90 -17.19
CA LYS A 85 0.73 8.21 -17.65
C LYS A 85 0.09 8.15 -19.04
N GLU A 86 0.70 7.40 -19.94
CA GLU A 86 0.26 7.24 -21.33
C GLU A 86 -0.91 6.23 -21.47
N GLY A 87 -1.40 5.65 -20.36
CA GLY A 87 -2.49 4.67 -20.37
C GLY A 87 -2.10 3.33 -21.02
N ILE A 88 -0.81 3.03 -21.12
CA ILE A 88 -0.29 1.76 -21.63
C ILE A 88 -0.48 0.64 -20.61
N ILE A 89 -0.43 0.98 -19.32
CA ILE A 89 -0.75 0.12 -18.17
C ILE A 89 -1.81 0.80 -17.28
N ASP A 90 -2.55 0.02 -16.51
CA ASP A 90 -3.63 0.50 -15.62
C ASP A 90 -3.13 0.74 -14.18
N SER A 91 -2.07 0.06 -13.77
CA SER A 91 -1.43 0.21 -12.46
C SER A 91 0.05 -0.12 -12.51
N GLY A 92 0.86 0.43 -11.61
CA GLY A 92 2.29 0.16 -11.48
C GLY A 92 2.68 -0.23 -10.05
N ILE A 93 3.59 -1.19 -9.90
CA ILE A 93 4.14 -1.65 -8.62
C ILE A 93 5.66 -1.53 -8.64
N SER A 94 6.25 -0.98 -7.59
CA SER A 94 7.70 -1.05 -7.36
C SER A 94 8.01 -1.33 -5.90
N ALA A 95 9.00 -2.20 -5.67
CA ALA A 95 9.62 -2.42 -4.36
C ALA A 95 10.88 -1.55 -4.16
N GLY A 96 11.28 -0.73 -5.14
CA GLY A 96 12.48 0.11 -5.10
C GLY A 96 12.35 1.35 -4.21
N ASN A 97 13.30 2.28 -4.31
CA ASN A 97 13.38 3.46 -3.45
C ASN A 97 12.03 4.22 -3.32
N SER A 98 11.48 4.26 -2.10
CA SER A 98 10.18 4.87 -1.78
C SER A 98 10.10 6.35 -2.16
N GLY A 99 11.18 7.10 -1.91
CA GLY A 99 11.23 8.54 -2.16
C GLY A 99 11.23 8.86 -3.64
N VAL A 100 12.01 8.11 -4.43
CA VAL A 100 12.05 8.26 -5.90
C VAL A 100 10.73 7.84 -6.52
N LEU A 101 10.11 6.75 -6.05
CA LEU A 101 8.80 6.31 -6.52
C LEU A 101 7.72 7.35 -6.22
N MET A 102 7.69 7.91 -5.00
CA MET A 102 6.76 8.97 -4.61
C MET A 102 6.95 10.23 -5.46
N ALA A 103 8.20 10.68 -5.63
CA ALA A 103 8.52 11.87 -6.40
C ALA A 103 8.19 11.71 -7.90
N SER A 104 8.59 10.59 -8.51
CA SER A 104 8.29 10.29 -9.91
C SER A 104 6.78 10.17 -10.14
N SER A 105 6.06 9.44 -9.29
CA SER A 105 4.60 9.32 -9.37
C SER A 105 3.91 10.68 -9.31
N SER A 106 4.29 11.51 -8.33
CA SER A 106 3.65 12.82 -8.14
C SER A 106 3.97 13.80 -9.27
N LEU A 107 5.21 13.83 -9.75
CA LEU A 107 5.66 14.83 -10.72
C LEU A 107 5.41 14.43 -12.18
N ILE A 108 5.39 13.13 -12.50
CA ILE A 108 5.12 12.65 -13.86
C ILE A 108 3.61 12.55 -14.09
N LEU A 109 2.85 11.93 -13.17
CA LEU A 109 1.40 11.76 -13.28
C LEU A 109 0.64 13.05 -12.90
N GLY A 110 1.22 13.89 -12.06
CA GLY A 110 0.52 14.99 -11.42
C GLY A 110 -0.40 14.51 -10.29
N THR A 111 -0.98 15.46 -9.56
CA THR A 111 -1.87 15.21 -8.43
C THR A 111 -3.33 15.55 -8.74
N TRP A 112 -4.27 15.01 -7.96
CA TRP A 112 -5.72 15.21 -8.19
C TRP A 112 -6.17 16.66 -7.99
N LYS A 113 -5.50 17.37 -7.08
CA LYS A 113 -5.72 18.80 -6.79
C LYS A 113 -4.37 19.50 -6.71
N LYS A 114 -4.32 20.72 -7.24
CA LYS A 114 -3.15 21.59 -7.15
C LYS A 114 -2.80 21.82 -5.68
N ASN A 115 -1.51 21.76 -5.35
CA ASN A 115 -0.95 21.98 -4.00
C ASN A 115 -1.27 20.91 -2.95
N ILE A 116 -1.80 19.74 -3.33
CA ILE A 116 -2.00 18.63 -2.42
C ILE A 116 -0.90 17.60 -2.61
N ARG A 117 -0.37 17.10 -1.50
CA ARG A 117 0.69 16.08 -1.52
C ARG A 117 0.09 14.69 -1.59
N ALA A 118 0.78 13.80 -2.30
CA ALA A 118 0.44 12.39 -2.29
C ALA A 118 0.84 11.76 -0.95
N ALA A 119 0.14 10.69 -0.57
CA ALA A 119 0.32 9.99 0.69
C ALA A 119 0.59 8.50 0.46
N PHE A 120 1.33 7.87 1.37
CA PHE A 120 1.34 6.42 1.46
C PHE A 120 0.07 6.00 2.18
N ALA A 121 -0.67 5.11 1.53
CA ALA A 121 -2.00 4.71 1.92
C ALA A 121 -2.09 3.18 2.03
N PRO A 122 -1.46 2.57 3.06
CA PRO A 122 -1.56 1.14 3.27
C PRO A 122 -3.01 0.77 3.60
N MET A 123 -3.43 -0.36 3.04
CA MET A 123 -4.70 -0.98 3.38
C MET A 123 -4.48 -2.00 4.50
N LEU A 124 -5.41 -2.06 5.44
CA LEU A 124 -5.47 -3.02 6.53
C LEU A 124 -6.87 -3.63 6.60
N ARG A 125 -7.08 -4.50 7.59
CA ARG A 125 -8.41 -5.00 7.95
C ARG A 125 -8.71 -4.76 9.41
N ASN A 126 -9.96 -4.44 9.71
CA ASN A 126 -10.47 -4.47 11.06
C ASN A 126 -10.42 -5.93 11.55
N VAL A 127 -9.74 -6.20 12.66
CA VAL A 127 -9.49 -7.58 13.15
C VAL A 127 -10.76 -8.25 13.66
N VAL A 128 -11.79 -7.47 14.02
CA VAL A 128 -13.09 -7.94 14.50
C VAL A 128 -14.05 -8.16 13.33
N THR A 129 -14.30 -7.11 12.54
CA THR A 129 -15.32 -7.12 11.47
C THR A 129 -14.80 -7.61 10.12
N ASN A 130 -13.49 -7.70 9.94
CA ASN A 130 -12.81 -8.02 8.69
C ASN A 130 -13.01 -6.97 7.57
N GLU A 131 -13.58 -5.81 7.90
CA GLU A 131 -13.77 -4.70 6.98
C GLU A 131 -12.41 -4.12 6.54
N LYS A 132 -12.32 -3.65 5.29
CA LYS A 132 -11.09 -3.06 4.77
C LYS A 132 -10.94 -1.65 5.36
N MET A 133 -9.74 -1.29 5.77
CA MET A 133 -9.41 0.03 6.30
C MET A 133 -8.26 0.63 5.50
N ILE A 134 -8.19 1.95 5.41
CA ILE A 134 -7.07 2.67 4.79
C ILE A 134 -6.52 3.70 5.79
N ILE A 135 -5.20 3.80 5.89
CA ILE A 135 -4.52 4.80 6.72
C ILE A 135 -3.83 5.81 5.82
N LEU A 136 -4.02 7.11 6.06
CA LEU A 136 -3.45 8.20 5.28
C LEU A 136 -3.00 9.33 6.21
N ASP A 137 -1.73 9.71 6.30
CA ASP A 137 -0.54 9.25 5.57
C ASP A 137 0.28 8.27 6.41
N ALA A 138 0.96 7.30 5.78
CA ALA A 138 1.86 6.34 6.43
C ALA A 138 3.35 6.65 6.20
N GLY A 139 3.69 7.92 5.95
CA GLY A 139 5.08 8.40 5.94
C GLY A 139 5.59 8.86 4.58
N ALA A 140 4.71 9.20 3.63
CA ALA A 140 5.14 9.91 2.43
C ALA A 140 5.62 11.32 2.77
N ASN A 141 4.97 11.93 3.74
CA ASN A 141 5.27 13.25 4.28
C ASN A 141 5.59 13.14 5.76
N ILE A 142 6.60 13.86 6.25
CA ILE A 142 6.87 13.92 7.69
C ILE A 142 5.79 14.74 8.38
N GLU A 143 5.52 15.93 7.85
CA GLU A 143 4.48 16.84 8.35
C GLU A 143 3.41 17.03 7.28
N ASN A 144 2.16 17.14 7.72
CA ASN A 144 1.00 17.42 6.86
C ASN A 144 0.37 18.76 7.23
N SER A 145 -0.18 19.47 6.25
CA SER A 145 -1.00 20.65 6.50
C SER A 145 -2.45 20.26 6.82
N VAL A 146 -3.26 21.20 7.34
CA VAL A 146 -4.70 20.98 7.53
C VAL A 146 -5.37 20.56 6.22
N ASP A 147 -5.04 21.23 5.11
CA ASP A 147 -5.62 20.96 3.79
C ASP A 147 -5.26 19.57 3.26
N ASP A 148 -4.03 19.11 3.54
CA ASP A 148 -3.62 17.74 3.21
C ASP A 148 -4.51 16.74 3.95
N LEU A 149 -4.63 16.86 5.27
CA LEU A 149 -5.38 15.91 6.11
C LEU A 149 -6.88 15.91 5.80
N VAL A 150 -7.49 17.08 5.59
CA VAL A 150 -8.89 17.18 5.15
C VAL A 150 -9.08 16.53 3.79
N THR A 151 -8.11 16.66 2.89
CA THR A 151 -8.19 16.00 1.59
C THR A 151 -8.02 14.49 1.70
N TYR A 152 -7.14 14.01 2.58
CA TYR A 152 -6.94 12.58 2.83
C TYR A 152 -8.23 11.89 3.28
N ALA A 153 -9.03 12.56 4.12
CA ALA A 153 -10.36 12.08 4.47
C ALA A 153 -11.26 11.86 3.24
N SER A 154 -11.26 12.82 2.31
CA SER A 154 -12.09 12.77 1.10
C SER A 154 -11.63 11.69 0.12
N ILE A 155 -10.33 11.65 -0.21
CA ILE A 155 -9.77 10.69 -1.18
C ILE A 155 -9.78 9.27 -0.63
N GLY A 156 -9.50 9.08 0.67
CA GLY A 156 -9.61 7.79 1.35
C GLY A 156 -11.05 7.28 1.36
N SER A 157 -12.02 8.18 1.57
CA SER A 157 -13.46 7.86 1.47
C SER A 157 -13.85 7.37 0.07
N SER A 158 -13.25 7.93 -0.98
CA SER A 158 -13.45 7.44 -2.36
C SER A 158 -12.95 6.00 -2.51
N VAL A 159 -11.75 5.70 -2.02
CA VAL A 159 -11.17 4.34 -2.06
C VAL A 159 -12.08 3.34 -1.33
N ILE A 160 -12.48 3.62 -0.09
CA ILE A 160 -13.35 2.71 0.66
C ILE A 160 -14.70 2.51 -0.05
N ARG A 161 -15.28 3.57 -0.60
CA ARG A 161 -16.57 3.47 -1.31
C ARG A 161 -16.47 2.69 -2.62
N LYS A 162 -15.43 2.94 -3.41
CA LYS A 162 -15.31 2.45 -4.79
C LYS A 162 -14.58 1.12 -4.89
N TYR A 163 -13.49 0.94 -4.14
CA TYR A 163 -12.70 -0.30 -4.07
C TYR A 163 -13.23 -1.27 -3.02
N ALA A 164 -13.42 -0.81 -1.78
CA ALA A 164 -13.87 -1.72 -0.72
C ALA A 164 -15.38 -2.02 -0.80
N LYS A 165 -16.15 -1.21 -1.55
CA LYS A 165 -17.63 -1.28 -1.62
C LYS A 165 -18.27 -1.16 -0.24
N GLN A 166 -17.69 -0.32 0.61
CA GLN A 166 -18.11 -0.10 2.00
C GLN A 166 -18.54 1.35 2.21
N ALA A 167 -19.33 1.60 3.25
CA ALA A 167 -19.65 2.96 3.66
C ALA A 167 -18.42 3.58 4.36
N PRO A 168 -17.85 4.69 3.85
CA PRO A 168 -16.70 5.30 4.48
C PRO A 168 -17.09 5.93 5.82
N LYS A 169 -16.25 5.71 6.82
CA LYS A 169 -16.28 6.31 8.15
C LYS A 169 -14.89 6.84 8.42
N VAL A 170 -14.77 8.17 8.49
CA VAL A 170 -13.49 8.86 8.69
C VAL A 170 -13.26 9.08 10.17
N GLY A 171 -12.08 8.75 10.66
CA GLY A 171 -11.61 9.29 11.93
C GLY A 171 -10.17 9.75 11.90
N LEU A 172 -9.85 10.64 12.83
CA LEU A 172 -8.57 11.32 12.92
C LEU A 172 -7.77 10.71 14.07
N ILE A 173 -6.57 10.20 13.79
CA ILE A 173 -5.68 9.73 14.86
C ILE A 173 -5.34 10.89 15.78
N ASN A 174 -5.51 10.67 17.09
CA ASN A 174 -5.29 11.68 18.09
C ASN A 174 -4.90 11.07 19.44
N ASN A 175 -4.48 11.91 20.40
CA ASN A 175 -4.10 11.50 21.74
C ASN A 175 -5.26 11.44 22.75
N GLY A 176 -6.49 11.43 22.25
CA GLY A 176 -7.73 11.33 23.02
C GLY A 176 -8.94 11.47 22.09
N THR A 177 -10.12 11.08 22.58
CA THR A 177 -11.35 11.03 21.77
C THR A 177 -12.11 12.36 21.75
N GLU A 178 -11.83 13.27 22.69
CA GLU A 178 -12.51 14.56 22.77
C GLU A 178 -12.05 15.53 21.68
N ASP A 179 -12.95 16.36 21.17
CA ASP A 179 -12.68 17.27 20.03
C ASP A 179 -11.55 18.28 20.28
N LYS A 180 -11.32 18.64 21.54
CA LYS A 180 -10.28 19.57 21.95
C LYS A 180 -8.88 18.95 22.08
N LYS A 181 -8.73 17.64 21.82
CA LYS A 181 -7.45 16.91 21.94
C LYS A 181 -6.57 17.09 20.70
N GLY A 182 -5.29 16.85 20.89
CA GLY A 182 -4.25 17.05 19.89
C GLY A 182 -3.72 18.48 19.84
N THR A 183 -2.80 18.70 18.90
CA THR A 183 -2.22 20.02 18.63
C THR A 183 -3.19 20.90 17.83
N GLU A 184 -2.85 22.17 17.60
CA GLU A 184 -3.71 23.10 16.86
C GLU A 184 -4.12 22.58 15.47
N ILE A 185 -3.21 21.87 14.78
CA ILE A 185 -3.55 21.26 13.48
C ILE A 185 -4.66 20.20 13.61
N HIS A 186 -4.64 19.39 14.66
CA HIS A 186 -5.62 18.33 14.88
C HIS A 186 -6.99 18.92 15.21
N LYS A 187 -7.03 19.97 16.03
CA LYS A 187 -8.26 20.68 16.38
C LYS A 187 -8.89 21.33 15.14
N GLU A 188 -8.09 21.96 14.30
CA GLU A 188 -8.58 22.59 13.07
C GLU A 188 -9.07 21.56 12.04
N VAL A 189 -8.34 20.44 11.86
CA VAL A 189 -8.80 19.35 11.00
C VAL A 189 -10.10 18.75 11.52
N ASN A 190 -10.20 18.47 12.83
CA ASN A 190 -11.43 17.97 13.45
C ASN A 190 -12.61 18.91 13.17
N LYS A 191 -12.43 20.22 13.41
CA LYS A 191 -13.44 21.24 13.11
C LYS A 191 -13.88 21.19 11.64
N ARG A 192 -12.94 21.25 10.69
CA ARG A 192 -13.27 21.25 9.26
C ARG A 192 -13.94 19.96 8.79
N LEU A 193 -13.52 18.81 9.31
CA LEU A 193 -14.15 17.53 8.99
C LEU A 193 -15.56 17.40 9.59
N ARG A 194 -15.83 18.01 10.76
CA ARG A 194 -17.18 18.08 11.33
C ARG A 194 -18.12 18.98 10.53
N GLU A 195 -17.59 20.07 9.96
CA GLU A 195 -18.36 21.02 9.15
C GLU A 195 -18.65 20.51 7.72
N ASP A 196 -17.84 19.58 7.19
CA ASP A 196 -18.02 19.02 5.85
C ASP A 196 -19.09 17.92 5.79
N LYS A 197 -20.28 18.28 5.29
CA LYS A 197 -21.44 17.37 5.13
C LYS A 197 -21.21 16.22 4.15
N ASN A 198 -20.16 16.25 3.33
CA ASN A 198 -19.84 15.18 2.38
C ASN A 198 -18.96 14.10 3.00
N ILE A 199 -18.44 14.33 4.20
CA ILE A 199 -17.56 13.41 4.92
C ILE A 199 -18.31 12.86 6.12
N ASN A 200 -18.36 11.53 6.22
CA ASN A 200 -18.88 10.86 7.40
C ASN A 200 -17.78 10.78 8.48
N PHE A 201 -17.52 11.91 9.14
CA PHE A 201 -16.51 12.01 10.19
C PHE A 201 -17.07 11.56 11.54
N ILE A 202 -16.48 10.51 12.11
CA ILE A 202 -16.90 9.91 13.39
C ILE A 202 -16.08 10.41 14.59
N GLY A 203 -15.14 11.33 14.38
CA GLY A 203 -14.37 11.98 15.44
C GLY A 203 -12.92 11.50 15.54
N ASN A 204 -12.32 11.78 16.69
CA ASN A 204 -10.95 11.39 17.01
C ASN A 204 -10.88 9.91 17.41
N ILE A 205 -9.80 9.23 17.01
CA ILE A 205 -9.52 7.83 17.34
C ILE A 205 -8.16 7.76 18.02
N GLU A 206 -8.09 7.04 19.14
CA GLU A 206 -6.80 6.74 19.77
C GLU A 206 -6.10 5.57 19.05
N PRO A 207 -4.76 5.59 18.89
CA PRO A 207 -4.03 4.52 18.21
C PRO A 207 -4.28 3.11 18.74
N ARG A 208 -4.62 2.96 20.02
CA ARG A 208 -4.94 1.66 20.64
C ARG A 208 -6.19 1.01 20.05
N GLU A 209 -7.13 1.80 19.54
CA GLU A 209 -8.40 1.32 18.96
C GLU A 209 -8.28 1.07 17.46
N LEU A 210 -7.17 1.47 16.82
CA LEU A 210 -7.00 1.49 15.36
C LEU A 210 -7.48 0.21 14.67
N ILE A 211 -7.02 -0.95 15.15
CA ILE A 211 -7.22 -2.24 14.48
C ILE A 211 -8.64 -2.80 14.64
N ALA A 212 -9.41 -2.26 15.57
CA ALA A 212 -10.81 -2.63 15.82
C ALA A 212 -11.75 -1.41 15.68
N SER A 213 -11.24 -0.31 15.11
CA SER A 213 -11.97 0.95 15.02
C SER A 213 -13.21 0.82 14.13
N ASP A 214 -14.25 1.57 14.48
CA ASP A 214 -15.40 1.77 13.59
C ASP A 214 -15.06 2.60 12.35
N ALA A 215 -13.95 3.35 12.37
CA ALA A 215 -13.47 4.05 11.19
C ALA A 215 -12.74 3.09 10.24
N ASN A 216 -12.98 3.28 8.95
CA ASN A 216 -12.28 2.57 7.88
C ASN A 216 -11.49 3.51 6.96
N VAL A 217 -11.57 4.83 7.20
CA VAL A 217 -10.66 5.83 6.65
C VAL A 217 -9.99 6.53 7.83
N ILE A 218 -8.72 6.22 8.05
CA ILE A 218 -7.95 6.70 9.19
C ILE A 218 -7.01 7.78 8.70
N VAL A 219 -7.20 9.00 9.21
CA VAL A 219 -6.41 10.17 8.82
C VAL A 219 -5.39 10.50 9.90
N THR A 220 -4.16 10.81 9.49
CA THR A 220 -3.03 11.13 10.36
C THR A 220 -1.94 11.85 9.56
N ASP A 221 -1.08 12.61 10.23
CA ASP A 221 0.18 13.03 9.62
C ASP A 221 1.09 11.81 9.38
N GLY A 222 1.99 11.92 8.41
CA GLY A 222 2.79 10.78 7.99
C GLY A 222 3.89 10.37 8.98
N TRP A 223 4.33 11.25 9.89
CA TRP A 223 5.20 10.82 10.99
C TRP A 223 4.46 9.87 11.93
N SER A 224 3.30 10.31 12.43
CA SER A 224 2.46 9.52 13.35
C SER A 224 1.96 8.24 12.68
N GLY A 225 1.50 8.33 11.42
CA GLY A 225 0.99 7.17 10.70
C GLY A 225 2.05 6.11 10.39
N ASN A 226 3.26 6.52 10.00
CA ASN A 226 4.38 5.60 9.81
C ASN A 226 4.73 4.88 11.11
N MET A 227 4.71 5.59 12.24
CA MET A 227 4.97 4.98 13.54
C MET A 227 3.89 3.97 13.93
N VAL A 228 2.61 4.35 13.77
CA VAL A 228 1.47 3.48 14.06
C VAL A 228 1.51 2.20 13.22
N VAL A 229 1.73 2.31 11.91
CA VAL A 229 1.78 1.16 10.99
C VAL A 229 2.93 0.22 11.36
N LYS A 230 4.15 0.75 11.54
CA LYS A 230 5.31 -0.08 11.89
C LYS A 230 5.20 -0.73 13.27
N SER A 231 4.61 -0.03 14.25
CA SER A 231 4.32 -0.62 15.56
C SER A 231 3.34 -1.80 15.45
N TYR A 232 2.28 -1.65 14.64
CA TYR A 232 1.32 -2.73 14.40
C TYR A 232 1.96 -3.93 13.69
N GLU A 233 2.72 -3.70 12.61
CA GLU A 233 3.42 -4.75 11.85
C GLU A 233 4.41 -5.52 12.74
N GLY A 234 5.21 -4.78 13.52
CA GLY A 234 6.17 -5.34 14.45
C GLY A 234 5.49 -6.22 15.51
N MET A 235 4.43 -5.70 16.13
CA MET A 235 3.66 -6.43 17.15
C MET A 235 3.03 -7.70 16.59
N GLY A 236 2.33 -7.62 15.45
CA GLY A 236 1.66 -8.76 14.81
C GLY A 236 2.64 -9.88 14.44
N ARG A 237 3.81 -9.51 13.91
CA ARG A 237 4.90 -10.45 13.60
C ARG A 237 5.44 -11.14 14.85
N GLN A 238 5.72 -10.40 15.92
CA GLN A 238 6.27 -10.97 17.14
C GLN A 238 5.27 -11.88 17.86
N ILE A 239 4.01 -11.47 17.99
CA ILE A 239 2.95 -12.32 18.58
C ILE A 239 2.82 -13.63 17.80
N THR A 240 2.78 -13.56 16.46
CA THR A 240 2.69 -14.76 15.61
C THR A 240 3.88 -15.70 15.83
N ASN A 241 5.09 -15.15 15.93
CA ASN A 241 6.31 -15.93 16.14
C ASN A 241 6.34 -16.59 17.51
N GLU A 242 6.02 -15.86 18.59
CA GLU A 242 6.01 -16.39 19.95
C GLU A 242 4.96 -17.49 20.14
N VAL A 243 3.76 -17.33 19.57
CA VAL A 243 2.74 -18.38 19.61
C VAL A 243 3.19 -19.62 18.83
N LYS A 244 3.79 -19.46 17.64
CA LYS A 244 4.34 -20.59 16.87
C LYS A 244 5.44 -21.33 17.63
N LYS A 245 6.35 -20.60 18.29
CA LYS A 245 7.40 -21.20 19.14
C LYS A 245 6.79 -22.02 20.27
N GLY A 246 5.84 -21.45 21.02
CA GLY A 246 5.13 -22.14 22.10
C GLY A 246 4.47 -23.44 21.63
N LEU A 247 3.75 -23.39 20.51
CA LEU A 247 3.08 -24.55 19.91
C LEU A 247 4.03 -25.62 19.35
N SER A 248 5.26 -25.23 19.01
CA SER A 248 6.29 -26.17 18.56
C SER A 248 7.08 -26.82 19.71
N SER A 249 6.81 -26.42 20.96
CA SER A 249 7.55 -26.90 22.14
C SER A 249 6.98 -28.22 22.69
N GLY A 250 7.76 -29.30 22.61
CA GLY A 250 7.35 -30.61 23.11
C GLY A 250 6.33 -31.37 22.24
N PHE A 251 6.02 -32.60 22.64
CA PHE A 251 5.14 -33.50 21.87
C PHE A 251 3.66 -33.12 21.98
N LEU A 252 3.18 -32.81 23.19
CA LEU A 252 1.78 -32.45 23.44
C LEU A 252 1.37 -31.15 22.73
N SER A 253 2.21 -30.11 22.76
CA SER A 253 1.90 -28.83 22.10
C SER A 253 1.84 -28.99 20.58
N LYS A 254 2.73 -29.80 19.99
CA LYS A 254 2.69 -30.10 18.55
C LYS A 254 1.40 -30.82 18.15
N PHE A 255 0.96 -31.78 18.97
CA PHE A 255 -0.31 -32.48 18.74
C PHE A 255 -1.50 -31.51 18.84
N ALA A 256 -1.55 -30.68 19.88
CA ALA A 256 -2.58 -29.64 20.02
C ALA A 256 -2.56 -28.67 18.82
N ALA A 257 -1.38 -28.22 18.41
CA ALA A 257 -1.19 -27.32 17.28
C ALA A 257 -1.74 -27.91 15.97
N LEU A 258 -1.60 -29.22 15.76
CA LEU A 258 -2.15 -29.90 14.59
C LEU A 258 -3.68 -29.83 14.56
N LEU A 259 -4.33 -30.01 15.71
CA LEU A 259 -5.80 -29.95 15.84
C LEU A 259 -6.37 -28.54 15.59
N ILE A 260 -5.62 -27.49 15.98
CA ILE A 260 -6.08 -26.09 15.87
C ILE A 260 -5.42 -25.30 14.74
N LYS A 261 -4.58 -25.94 13.92
CA LYS A 261 -3.74 -25.30 12.89
C LYS A 261 -4.53 -24.37 11.98
N GLU A 262 -5.67 -24.83 11.44
CA GLU A 262 -6.50 -24.04 10.53
C GLU A 262 -7.16 -22.85 11.23
N LYS A 263 -7.56 -23.01 12.50
CA LYS A 263 -8.12 -21.90 13.30
C LYS A 263 -7.05 -20.84 13.58
N LEU A 264 -5.84 -21.26 13.96
CA LEU A 264 -4.72 -20.36 14.18
C LEU A 264 -4.31 -19.64 12.90
N LYS A 265 -4.28 -20.33 11.76
CA LYS A 265 -4.00 -19.72 10.46
C LYS A 265 -4.99 -18.60 10.16
N LYS A 266 -6.29 -18.82 10.39
CA LYS A 266 -7.33 -17.79 10.22
C LYS A 266 -7.13 -16.62 11.19
N ILE A 267 -6.78 -16.88 12.45
CA ILE A 267 -6.53 -15.82 13.43
C ILE A 267 -5.32 -14.97 12.99
N PHE A 268 -4.18 -15.59 12.72
CA PHE A 268 -2.96 -14.86 12.33
C PHE A 268 -3.10 -14.14 10.99
N SER A 269 -3.91 -14.65 10.06
CA SER A 269 -4.16 -13.95 8.80
C SER A 269 -4.77 -12.56 8.97
N LYS A 270 -5.51 -12.32 10.07
CA LYS A 270 -6.07 -10.99 10.39
C LYS A 270 -5.01 -9.97 10.78
N PHE A 271 -3.85 -10.43 11.25
CA PHE A 271 -2.73 -9.60 11.68
C PHE A 271 -1.60 -9.56 10.63
N ASP A 272 -1.79 -10.20 9.48
CA ASP A 272 -0.76 -10.30 8.45
C ASP A 272 -0.83 -9.09 7.51
N TYR A 273 0.03 -8.11 7.74
CA TYR A 273 0.14 -6.90 6.91
C TYR A 273 0.47 -7.21 5.43
N ARG A 274 1.01 -8.40 5.14
CA ARG A 274 1.35 -8.83 3.78
C ARG A 274 0.14 -9.15 2.92
N GLU A 275 -1.08 -9.12 3.47
CA GLU A 275 -2.31 -9.44 2.73
C GLU A 275 -2.54 -8.53 1.51
N TYR A 276 -2.21 -7.24 1.62
CA TYR A 276 -2.21 -6.33 0.46
C TYR A 276 -0.84 -6.23 -0.20
N GLY A 277 0.24 -6.47 0.56
CA GLY A 277 1.61 -6.56 0.08
C GLY A 277 2.25 -5.25 -0.40
N ALA A 278 1.48 -4.17 -0.52
CA ALA A 278 1.96 -2.86 -0.92
C ALA A 278 1.06 -1.73 -0.40
N SER A 279 1.64 -0.55 -0.26
CA SER A 279 0.96 0.70 0.07
C SER A 279 0.57 1.45 -1.19
N LEU A 280 -0.66 1.96 -1.27
CA LEU A 280 -1.09 2.80 -2.38
C LEU A 280 -0.48 4.19 -2.26
N ILE A 281 0.08 4.73 -3.34
CA ILE A 281 0.43 6.15 -3.43
C ILE A 281 -0.83 6.90 -3.83
N LEU A 282 -1.55 7.45 -2.85
CA LEU A 282 -2.85 8.08 -3.07
C LEU A 282 -2.69 9.59 -3.26
N GLY A 283 -3.47 10.17 -4.17
CA GLY A 283 -3.45 11.59 -4.52
C GLY A 283 -2.76 11.93 -5.85
N VAL A 284 -2.20 10.92 -6.56
CA VAL A 284 -1.62 11.05 -7.91
C VAL A 284 -2.58 10.56 -9.00
N ASN A 285 -2.49 11.07 -10.22
CA ASN A 285 -3.34 10.66 -11.35
C ASN A 285 -2.92 9.29 -11.93
N GLY A 286 -2.97 8.23 -11.12
CA GLY A 286 -2.67 6.86 -11.51
C GLY A 286 -2.64 5.91 -10.31
N ILE A 287 -2.74 4.61 -10.55
CA ILE A 287 -2.66 3.59 -9.49
C ILE A 287 -1.18 3.17 -9.37
N VAL A 288 -0.50 3.66 -8.34
CA VAL A 288 0.88 3.28 -8.04
C VAL A 288 0.97 2.63 -6.67
N LEU A 289 1.57 1.45 -6.59
CA LEU A 289 1.77 0.71 -5.36
C LEU A 289 3.27 0.65 -5.00
N LYS A 290 3.57 0.97 -3.74
CA LYS A 290 4.89 0.79 -3.13
C LYS A 290 4.90 -0.49 -2.30
N ALA A 291 5.55 -1.52 -2.80
CA ALA A 291 5.83 -2.73 -2.02
C ALA A 291 7.04 -2.51 -1.09
N HIS A 292 7.18 -3.27 -0.01
CA HIS A 292 8.38 -3.21 0.83
C HIS A 292 9.61 -3.76 0.10
N GLY A 293 10.81 -3.25 0.42
CA GLY A 293 12.06 -3.76 -0.18
C GLY A 293 12.25 -5.25 0.08
N GLU A 294 11.90 -5.70 1.30
CA GLU A 294 11.97 -7.10 1.75
C GLU A 294 10.75 -7.95 1.33
N SER A 295 9.98 -7.55 0.32
CA SER A 295 8.75 -8.28 -0.06
C SER A 295 9.06 -9.69 -0.57
N ASP A 296 8.62 -10.71 0.17
CA ASP A 296 8.70 -12.11 -0.26
C ASP A 296 7.74 -12.39 -1.45
N LEU A 297 7.86 -13.59 -2.05
CA LEU A 297 7.02 -13.97 -3.19
C LEU A 297 5.52 -13.88 -2.88
N PHE A 298 5.12 -14.21 -1.64
CA PHE A 298 3.72 -14.13 -1.20
C PHE A 298 3.23 -12.68 -1.15
N THR A 299 4.05 -11.78 -0.61
CA THR A 299 3.80 -10.35 -0.49
C THR A 299 3.68 -9.70 -1.86
N LEU A 300 4.59 -10.00 -2.79
CA LEU A 300 4.52 -9.46 -4.16
C LEU A 300 3.31 -9.99 -4.95
N ASN A 301 2.96 -11.27 -4.81
CA ASN A 301 1.74 -11.82 -5.40
C ASN A 301 0.49 -11.10 -4.89
N ASN A 302 0.43 -10.81 -3.59
CA ASN A 302 -0.65 -10.05 -2.99
C ASN A 302 -0.69 -8.60 -3.51
N ALA A 303 0.46 -7.95 -3.68
CA ALA A 303 0.56 -6.63 -4.30
C ALA A 303 0.04 -6.62 -5.75
N LEU A 304 0.40 -7.63 -6.55
CA LEU A 304 -0.12 -7.81 -7.91
C LEU A 304 -1.63 -8.06 -7.94
N ASN A 305 -2.18 -8.82 -6.98
CA ASN A 305 -3.63 -9.00 -6.85
C ASN A 305 -4.30 -7.69 -6.43
N PHE A 306 -3.69 -6.94 -5.51
CA PHE A 306 -4.21 -5.67 -5.05
C PHE A 306 -4.25 -4.63 -6.17
N ALA A 307 -3.19 -4.51 -6.98
CA ALA A 307 -3.15 -3.64 -8.16
C ALA A 307 -4.25 -3.98 -9.18
N PHE A 308 -4.46 -5.27 -9.45
CA PHE A 308 -5.51 -5.73 -10.33
C PHE A 308 -6.90 -5.33 -9.85
N GLU A 309 -7.21 -5.58 -8.57
CA GLU A 309 -8.51 -5.27 -7.99
C GLU A 309 -8.74 -3.75 -7.86
N LEU A 310 -7.70 -2.98 -7.56
CA LEU A 310 -7.76 -1.51 -7.61
C LEU A 310 -8.06 -1.01 -9.03
N SER A 311 -7.44 -1.59 -10.06
CA SER A 311 -7.64 -1.21 -11.46
C SER A 311 -9.09 -1.42 -11.93
N LYS A 312 -9.85 -2.29 -11.27
CA LYS A 312 -11.30 -2.47 -11.52
C LYS A 312 -12.20 -1.45 -10.81
N SER A 313 -11.67 -0.77 -9.79
CA SER A 313 -12.52 -0.06 -8.84
C SER A 313 -12.88 1.37 -9.26
N ASP A 314 -12.34 1.88 -10.38
CA ASP A 314 -12.62 3.20 -10.95
C ASP A 314 -12.50 4.36 -9.95
N PHE A 315 -11.81 4.19 -8.80
CA PHE A 315 -11.76 5.18 -7.73
C PHE A 315 -10.97 6.45 -8.10
N ILE A 316 -10.16 6.38 -9.16
CA ILE A 316 -9.40 7.50 -9.73
C ILE A 316 -10.24 8.28 -10.76
N LYS A 317 -11.25 7.64 -11.38
CA LYS A 317 -12.10 8.32 -12.37
C LYS A 317 -13.00 9.32 -11.65
N LYS A 318 -12.89 10.59 -12.07
CA LYS A 318 -13.66 11.73 -11.55
C LYS A 318 -15.15 11.55 -11.77
#